data_AF-A0A3B9ASH8-F1
#
_entry.id   AF-A0A3B9ASH8-F1
#
_cell.length_a   1.000
_cell.length_b   1.000
_cell.length_c   1.000
_cell.angle_alpha   90.00
_cell.angle_beta   90.00
_cell.angle_gamma   90.00
#
_symmetry.space_group_name_H-M   'P 1'
#
loop_
_entity.id
_entity.type
_entity.pdbx_description
1 polymer ?
#
loop_
_entity_poly.entity_id
_entity_poly.type
_entity_poly.pdbx_seq_one_letter_code
_entity_poly.pdbx_strand_id
1 'polypeptide(L)'
;MGREDLQSLARILQLLLHYELGNFLLLDSQLRTAARFLKRKNRLHELERRFMHGISEAIRLPDARSRRAVFARVKNDLAPKANEPETRALLQTFDLLAWLDSKAGGQTFEEIVRKKYELELISSRH
;
A
#
# COMPACT_ATOMS: atom_id res chain seq x y z
N MET A 1 -6.52 -4.15 -18.30
CA MET A 1 -6.07 -2.95 -17.57
C MET A 1 -6.16 -1.76 -18.51
N GLY A 2 -6.97 -0.75 -18.20
CA GLY A 2 -7.08 0.47 -19.02
C GLY A 2 -5.95 1.47 -18.74
N ARG A 3 -5.73 2.46 -19.62
CA ARG A 3 -4.75 3.55 -19.40
C ARG A 3 -4.94 4.28 -18.08
N GLU A 4 -6.18 4.44 -17.63
CA GLU A 4 -6.50 5.13 -16.38
C GLU A 4 -6.14 4.28 -15.15
N ASP A 5 -6.39 2.97 -15.18
CA ASP A 5 -6.02 2.06 -14.08
C ASP A 5 -4.49 2.03 -13.89
N LEU A 6 -3.74 2.10 -15.00
CA LEU A 6 -2.28 2.19 -14.98
C LEU A 6 -1.78 3.50 -14.35
N GLN A 7 -2.46 4.62 -14.60
CA GLN A 7 -2.11 5.91 -13.98
C GLN A 7 -2.39 5.93 -12.48
N SER A 8 -3.51 5.36 -12.04
CA SER A 8 -3.81 5.20 -10.61
C SER A 8 -2.76 4.34 -9.91
N LEU A 9 -2.42 3.19 -10.53
CA LEU A 9 -1.37 2.30 -10.02
C LEU A 9 -0.01 3.02 -9.92
N ALA A 10 0.42 3.70 -10.97
CA ALA A 10 1.69 4.42 -10.99
C ALA A 10 1.77 5.48 -9.87
N ARG A 11 0.66 6.17 -9.58
CA ARG A 11 0.59 7.13 -8.47
C ARG A 11 0.72 6.44 -7.11
N ILE A 12 0.07 5.30 -6.92
CA ILE A 12 0.17 4.54 -5.66
C ILE A 12 1.61 4.05 -5.46
N LEU A 13 2.24 3.51 -6.51
CA LEU A 13 3.66 3.11 -6.49
C LEU A 13 4.59 4.29 -6.20
N GLN A 14 4.32 5.46 -6.76
CA GLN A 14 5.09 6.67 -6.46
C GLN A 14 4.97 7.07 -4.97
N LEU A 15 3.77 6.97 -4.38
CA LEU A 15 3.57 7.24 -2.95
C LEU A 15 4.33 6.24 -2.07
N LEU A 16 4.28 4.95 -2.42
CA LEU A 16 5.03 3.88 -1.77
C LEU A 16 6.53 4.17 -1.80
N LEU A 17 7.08 4.51 -2.97
CA LEU A 17 8.50 4.83 -3.14
C LEU A 17 8.92 6.03 -2.29
N HIS A 18 8.14 7.10 -2.30
CA HIS A 18 8.42 8.27 -1.47
C HIS A 18 8.38 7.96 0.03
N TYR A 19 7.51 7.04 0.44
CA TYR A 19 7.47 6.55 1.82
C TYR A 19 8.75 5.77 2.16
N GLU A 20 9.19 4.85 1.30
CA GLU A 20 10.45 4.08 1.52
C GLU A 20 11.67 4.99 1.62
N LEU A 21 11.73 6.04 0.81
CA LEU A 21 12.84 6.99 0.82
C LEU A 21 12.84 7.93 2.04
N GLY A 22 11.84 7.85 2.92
CA GLY A 22 11.71 8.74 4.08
C GLY A 22 11.38 10.20 3.72
N ASN A 23 10.94 10.45 2.49
CA ASN A 23 10.69 11.80 1.96
C ASN A 23 9.31 12.34 2.41
N PHE A 24 9.04 12.40 3.72
CA PHE A 24 7.70 12.64 4.26
C PHE A 24 7.12 14.02 3.93
N LEU A 25 7.95 15.07 3.86
CA LEU A 25 7.50 16.41 3.44
C LEU A 25 7.01 16.41 1.99
N LEU A 26 7.77 15.78 1.09
CA LEU A 26 7.39 15.65 -0.31
C LEU A 26 6.17 14.74 -0.44
N LEU A 27 6.13 13.62 0.29
CA LEU A 27 5.03 12.67 0.29
C LEU A 27 3.71 13.33 0.70
N ASP A 28 3.70 14.19 1.72
CA ASP A 28 2.51 14.94 2.14
C ASP A 28 1.96 15.84 1.02
N SER A 29 2.84 16.50 0.27
CA SER A 29 2.44 17.29 -0.90
C SER A 29 1.90 16.43 -2.05
N GLN A 30 2.53 15.27 -2.29
CA GLN A 30 2.13 14.32 -3.34
C GLN A 30 0.78 13.66 -3.03
N LEU A 31 0.53 13.32 -1.75
CA LEU A 31 -0.75 12.78 -1.29
C LEU A 31 -1.91 13.73 -1.59
N ARG A 32 -1.75 15.03 -1.30
CA ARG A 32 -2.79 16.04 -1.62
C ARG A 32 -3.08 16.10 -3.12
N THR A 33 -2.04 16.04 -3.94
CA THR A 33 -2.15 16.12 -5.40
C THR A 33 -2.77 14.86 -5.99
N ALA A 34 -2.37 13.68 -5.50
CA ALA A 34 -2.96 12.40 -5.85
C ALA A 34 -4.44 12.33 -5.45
N ALA A 35 -4.79 12.78 -4.24
CA ALA A 35 -6.17 12.75 -3.74
C ALA A 35 -7.08 13.64 -4.59
N ARG A 36 -6.62 14.86 -4.92
CA ARG A 36 -7.35 15.78 -5.82
C ARG A 36 -7.53 15.22 -7.22
N PHE A 37 -6.51 14.56 -7.77
CA PHE A 37 -6.60 13.95 -9.10
C PHE A 37 -7.64 12.84 -9.13
N LEU A 38 -7.56 11.91 -8.18
CA LEU A 38 -8.43 10.76 -8.19
C LEU A 38 -9.89 11.10 -7.80
N LYS A 39 -10.10 12.14 -6.96
CA LYS A 39 -11.46 12.65 -6.65
C LYS A 39 -12.13 13.26 -7.89
N ARG A 40 -11.39 14.01 -8.70
CA ARG A 40 -11.91 14.64 -9.94
C ARG A 40 -12.32 13.62 -10.99
N LYS A 41 -11.73 12.44 -10.98
CA LYS A 41 -12.02 11.36 -11.93
C LYS A 41 -13.19 10.46 -11.51
N ASN A 42 -13.82 10.70 -10.35
CA ASN A 42 -14.88 9.87 -9.76
C ASN A 42 -14.55 8.37 -9.67
N ARG A 43 -13.25 8.03 -9.67
CA ARG A 43 -12.73 6.66 -9.77
C ARG A 43 -11.75 6.33 -8.64
N LEU A 44 -11.77 7.09 -7.54
CA LEU A 44 -11.08 6.67 -6.33
C LEU A 44 -11.78 5.42 -5.83
N HIS A 45 -11.23 4.26 -6.16
CA HIS A 45 -11.74 3.00 -5.64
C HIS A 45 -11.63 3.05 -4.11
N GLU A 46 -12.58 2.41 -3.43
CA GLU A 46 -12.67 2.48 -1.97
C GLU A 46 -11.34 2.10 -1.29
N LEU A 47 -10.64 1.12 -1.87
CA LEU A 47 -9.33 0.65 -1.49
C LEU A 47 -8.25 1.75 -1.53
N GLU A 48 -8.16 2.46 -2.65
CA GLU A 48 -7.17 3.52 -2.86
C GLU A 48 -7.39 4.68 -1.89
N ARG A 49 -8.66 5.01 -1.59
CA ARG A 49 -9.02 6.02 -0.57
C ARG A 49 -8.49 5.62 0.80
N ARG A 50 -8.75 4.38 1.21
CA ARG A 50 -8.32 3.86 2.52
C ARG A 50 -6.81 3.83 2.63
N PHE A 51 -6.14 3.35 1.58
CA PHE A 51 -4.68 3.31 1.53
C PHE A 51 -4.07 4.71 1.64
N MET A 52 -4.53 5.65 0.81
CA MET A 52 -4.03 7.03 0.85
C MET A 52 -4.30 7.72 2.19
N HIS A 53 -5.47 7.48 2.78
CA HIS A 53 -5.80 7.99 4.10
C HIS A 53 -4.86 7.42 5.18
N GLY A 54 -4.63 6.11 5.13
CA GLY A 54 -3.69 5.42 6.03
C GLY A 54 -2.27 5.96 5.94
N ILE A 55 -1.73 6.15 4.74
CA ILE A 55 -0.41 6.78 4.57
C ILE A 55 -0.42 8.20 5.15
N SER A 56 -1.43 9.00 4.82
CA SER A 56 -1.51 10.39 5.31
C SER A 56 -1.58 10.48 6.83
N GLU A 57 -2.21 9.52 7.50
CA GLU A 57 -2.23 9.42 8.95
C GLU A 57 -0.86 8.98 9.48
N ALA A 58 -0.28 7.92 8.91
CA ALA A 58 1.00 7.38 9.34
C ALA A 58 2.14 8.42 9.29
N ILE A 59 2.24 9.22 8.22
CA ILE A 59 3.34 10.21 8.09
C ILE A 59 3.24 11.37 9.08
N ARG A 60 2.07 11.59 9.69
CA ARG A 60 1.85 12.64 10.70
C ARG A 60 2.13 12.15 12.12
N LEU A 61 2.23 10.84 12.31
CA LEU A 61 2.48 10.25 13.62
C LEU A 61 3.98 10.29 13.94
N PRO A 62 4.37 10.84 15.11
CA PRO A 62 5.78 11.02 15.46
C PRO A 62 6.47 9.69 15.78
N ASP A 63 5.77 8.73 16.38
CA ASP A 63 6.36 7.50 16.86
C ASP A 63 6.10 6.29 15.94
N ALA A 64 7.06 5.36 15.93
CA ALA A 64 7.00 4.17 15.07
C ALA A 64 5.90 3.19 15.48
N ARG A 65 5.49 3.15 16.75
CA ARG A 65 4.47 2.21 17.23
C ARG A 65 3.10 2.60 16.70
N SER A 66 2.74 3.88 16.77
CA SER A 66 1.49 4.41 16.23
C SER A 66 1.45 4.25 14.70
N ARG A 67 2.56 4.51 14.00
CA ARG A 67 2.66 4.24 12.55
C ARG A 67 2.38 2.77 12.22
N ARG A 68 3.01 1.85 12.94
CA ARG A 68 2.77 0.39 12.79
C ARG A 68 1.30 0.04 12.98
N ALA A 69 0.64 0.61 13.98
CA ALA A 69 -0.78 0.37 14.23
C ALA A 69 -1.67 0.84 13.07
N VAL A 70 -1.35 1.98 12.45
CA VAL A 70 -2.05 2.45 11.25
C VAL A 70 -1.89 1.45 10.10
N PHE A 71 -0.67 0.99 9.80
CA PHE A 71 -0.45 0.01 8.73
C PHE A 71 -1.15 -1.33 8.99
N ALA A 72 -1.18 -1.79 10.24
CA ALA A 72 -1.92 -2.98 10.63
C ALA A 72 -3.42 -2.83 10.37
N ARG A 73 -4.00 -1.67 10.73
CA ARG A 73 -5.42 -1.37 10.46
C ARG A 73 -5.70 -1.34 8.96
N VAL A 74 -4.87 -0.62 8.20
CA VAL A 74 -4.97 -0.55 6.73
C VAL A 74 -4.91 -1.95 6.11
N LYS A 75 -3.98 -2.81 6.55
CA LYS A 75 -3.93 -4.21 6.12
C LYS A 75 -5.25 -4.94 6.38
N ASN A 76 -5.77 -4.85 7.59
CA ASN A 76 -7.00 -5.55 7.97
C ASN A 76 -8.21 -5.09 7.15
N ASP A 77 -8.23 -3.81 6.74
CA ASP A 77 -9.27 -3.27 5.86
C ASP A 77 -9.12 -3.73 4.41
N LEU A 78 -7.87 -3.92 3.93
CA LEU A 78 -7.56 -4.31 2.56
C LEU A 78 -7.61 -5.83 2.32
N ALA A 79 -7.19 -6.63 3.29
CA ALA A 79 -7.02 -8.08 3.12
C ALA A 79 -8.32 -8.81 2.69
N PRO A 80 -9.51 -8.51 3.26
CA PRO A 80 -10.76 -9.13 2.83
C PRO A 80 -11.14 -8.79 1.38
N LYS A 81 -10.74 -7.59 0.93
CA LYS A 81 -11.01 -7.07 -0.41
C LYS A 81 -9.98 -7.51 -1.45
N ALA A 82 -8.95 -8.25 -1.05
CA ALA A 82 -7.82 -8.57 -1.92
C ALA A 82 -8.18 -9.46 -3.13
N ASN A 83 -9.28 -10.23 -3.02
CA ASN A 83 -9.75 -11.13 -4.07
C ASN A 83 -10.76 -10.47 -5.03
N GLU A 84 -11.20 -9.24 -4.72
CA GLU A 84 -12.16 -8.50 -5.55
C GLU A 84 -11.54 -8.17 -6.93
N PRO A 85 -12.30 -8.28 -8.04
CA PRO A 85 -11.79 -7.97 -9.38
C PRO A 85 -11.20 -6.56 -9.50
N GLU A 86 -11.75 -5.62 -8.75
CA GLU A 86 -11.42 -4.19 -8.75
C GLU A 86 -10.07 -3.89 -8.08
N THR A 87 -9.65 -4.73 -7.13
CA THR A 87 -8.40 -4.57 -6.35
C THR A 87 -7.27 -5.43 -6.91
N ARG A 88 -7.64 -6.45 -7.70
CA ARG A 88 -6.75 -7.45 -8.30
C ARG A 88 -5.60 -6.84 -9.11
N ALA A 89 -5.85 -5.82 -9.92
CA ALA A 89 -4.80 -5.24 -10.77
C ALA A 89 -3.64 -4.64 -9.95
N LEU A 90 -3.96 -4.00 -8.81
CA LEU A 90 -2.97 -3.40 -7.94
C LEU A 90 -2.17 -4.46 -7.18
N LEU A 91 -2.89 -5.43 -6.62
CA LEU A 91 -2.31 -6.53 -5.85
C LEU A 91 -1.50 -7.53 -6.70
N GLN A 92 -1.83 -7.67 -7.99
CA GLN A 92 -1.05 -8.48 -8.93
C GLN A 92 0.24 -7.80 -9.38
N THR A 93 0.29 -6.46 -9.39
CA THR A 93 1.48 -5.74 -9.85
C THR A 93 2.48 -5.49 -8.73
N PHE A 94 1.99 -5.35 -7.50
CA PHE A 94 2.81 -5.13 -6.31
C PHE A 94 2.17 -5.85 -5.13
N ASP A 95 2.96 -6.60 -4.37
CA ASP A 95 2.48 -7.28 -3.16
C ASP A 95 2.24 -6.27 -2.03
N LEU A 96 1.14 -5.51 -2.16
CA LEU A 96 0.78 -4.45 -1.24
C LEU A 96 0.52 -5.02 0.17
N LEU A 97 0.02 -6.25 0.27
CA LEU A 97 -0.20 -6.89 1.56
C LEU A 97 1.13 -7.19 2.25
N ALA A 98 2.11 -7.75 1.53
CA ALA A 98 3.46 -7.96 2.06
C ALA A 98 4.14 -6.63 2.43
N TRP A 99 3.92 -5.57 1.66
CA TRP A 99 4.41 -4.24 2.01
C TRP A 99 3.77 -3.72 3.30
N LEU A 100 2.44 -3.77 3.42
CA LEU A 100 1.73 -3.37 4.63
C LEU A 100 2.17 -4.20 5.85
N ASP A 101 2.42 -5.50 5.67
CA ASP A 101 2.98 -6.37 6.70
C ASP A 101 4.36 -5.94 7.15
N SER A 102 5.24 -5.59 6.21
CA SER A 102 6.56 -5.07 6.54
C SER A 102 6.45 -3.82 7.41
N LYS A 103 5.54 -2.91 7.05
CA LYS A 103 5.34 -1.66 7.78
C LYS A 103 4.65 -1.84 9.11
N ALA A 104 3.74 -2.80 9.24
CA ALA A 104 3.09 -3.14 10.50
C ALA A 104 4.04 -3.88 11.46
N GLY A 105 4.91 -4.75 10.92
CA GLY A 105 5.89 -5.53 11.70
C GLY A 105 7.14 -4.74 12.07
N GLY A 106 7.44 -3.65 11.35
CA GLY A 106 8.72 -2.95 11.48
C GLY A 106 9.87 -3.72 10.86
N GLN A 107 9.59 -4.50 9.82
CA GLN A 107 10.54 -5.29 9.05
C GLN A 107 10.68 -4.67 7.65
N THR A 108 11.73 -5.05 6.93
CA THR A 108 11.87 -4.64 5.53
C THR A 108 10.91 -5.42 4.65
N PHE A 109 10.50 -4.81 3.53
CA PHE A 109 9.67 -5.49 2.55
C PHE A 109 10.35 -6.74 1.98
N GLU A 110 11.66 -6.66 1.73
CA GLU A 110 12.47 -7.77 1.25
C GLU A 110 12.41 -8.99 2.19
N GLU A 111 12.54 -8.78 3.50
CA GLU A 111 12.45 -9.85 4.49
C GLU A 111 11.09 -10.54 4.48
N ILE A 112 10.00 -9.78 4.35
CA ILE A 112 8.64 -10.35 4.29
C ILE A 112 8.45 -11.17 3.01
N VAL A 113 8.86 -10.62 1.87
CA VAL A 113 8.76 -11.30 0.57
C VAL A 113 9.57 -12.59 0.58
N ARG A 114 10.81 -12.54 1.08
CA ARG A 114 11.68 -13.73 1.20
C ARG A 114 11.03 -14.84 2.03
N LYS A 115 10.53 -14.51 3.22
CA LYS A 115 9.82 -15.46 4.10
C LYS A 115 8.60 -16.08 3.43
N LYS A 116 7.83 -15.27 2.68
CA LYS A 116 6.65 -15.76 1.96
C LYS A 116 7.03 -16.80 0.90
N TYR A 117 8.04 -16.51 0.07
CA TYR A 117 8.54 -17.47 -0.92
C TYR A 117 9.11 -18.74 -0.29
N GLU A 118 9.85 -18.64 0.80
CA GLU A 118 10.37 -19.79 1.54
C GLU A 118 9.24 -20.71 2.05
N LEU A 119 8.17 -20.13 2.60
CA LEU A 119 6.98 -20.87 3.06
C LEU A 119 6.24 -21.54 1.90
N GLU A 120 6.04 -20.85 0.78
CA GLU A 120 5.39 -21.40 -0.42
C GLU A 120 6.18 -22.59 -0.99
N LEU A 121 7.51 -22.53 -0.98
CA LEU A 121 8.38 -23.64 -1.38
C LEU A 121 8.27 -24.84 -0.44
N ILE A 122 8.10 -24.61 0.86
CA ILE A 122 7.92 -25.68 1.85
C ILE A 122 6.54 -26.33 1.68
N SER A 123 5.48 -25.54 1.52
CA SER A 123 4.10 -26.03 1.32
C SER A 123 3.89 -26.74 -0.02
N SER A 124 4.67 -26.41 -1.05
CA SER A 124 4.59 -27.06 -2.37
C SER A 124 5.38 -28.37 -2.46
N ARG A 125 6.17 -28.71 -1.42
CA ARG A 125 6.94 -29.96 -1.32
C ARG A 125 6.21 -31.06 -0.54
N HIS A 126 5.06 -30.75 0.04
CA HIS A 126 4.16 -31.67 0.74
C HIS A 126 2.86 -31.83 -0.04
#